data_AF-A0A497T1D5-F1
#
_entry.id   AF-A0A497T1D5-F1
#
_cell.length_a   1.000
_cell.length_b   1.000
_cell.length_c   1.000
_cell.angle_alpha   90.00
_cell.angle_beta   90.00
_cell.angle_gamma   90.00
#
_symmetry.space_group_name_H-M   'P 1'
#
loop_
_entity.id
_entity.type
_entity.pdbx_description
1 polymer ?
#
loop_
_entity_poly.entity_id
_entity_poly.type
_entity_poly.pdbx_seq_one_letter_code
_entity_poly.pdbx_strand_id
1 'polypeptide(L)'
;MLEKVGYRVYRVSGSIGAGDLLVVRKKERGCYEVFIEQVKSVRSNIFYFDRKSKDEWRRLLLEDIPSYFVIRFNHKNKIYWRGVKVEGDPPKKITLEGGD
;
A
#
# COMPACT_ATOMS: atom_id res chain seq x y z
N MET A 1 5.58 1.13 -11.13
CA MET A 1 6.56 1.98 -10.40
C MET A 1 7.62 1.10 -9.77
N LEU A 2 7.23 0.13 -8.94
CA LEU A 2 8.12 -0.85 -8.29
C LEU A 2 8.98 -1.69 -9.25
N GLU A 3 8.41 -2.18 -10.35
CA GLU A 3 9.17 -2.96 -11.34
C GLU A 3 10.30 -2.15 -12.00
N LYS A 4 10.10 -0.85 -12.20
CA LYS A 4 11.10 0.05 -12.78
C LYS A 4 12.31 0.26 -11.85
N VAL A 5 12.15 0.01 -10.56
CA VAL A 5 13.22 0.12 -9.56
C VAL A 5 13.73 -1.27 -9.08
N GLY A 6 13.46 -2.31 -9.88
CA GLY A 6 14.07 -3.63 -9.73
C GLY A 6 13.31 -4.63 -8.85
N TYR A 7 12.08 -4.32 -8.44
CA TYR A 7 11.23 -5.29 -7.74
C TYR A 7 10.49 -6.21 -8.70
N ARG A 8 10.31 -7.46 -8.29
CA ARG A 8 9.31 -8.36 -8.84
C ARG A 8 8.01 -8.14 -8.07
N VAL A 9 6.92 -7.92 -8.78
CA VAL A 9 5.61 -7.62 -8.19
C VAL A 9 4.63 -8.72 -8.55
N TYR A 10 4.02 -9.32 -7.54
CA TYR A 10 3.03 -10.37 -7.68
C TYR A 10 1.68 -9.87 -7.17
N ARG A 11 0.64 -9.96 -8.00
CA ARG A 11 -0.73 -9.69 -7.54
C ARG A 11 -1.22 -10.90 -6.74
N VAL A 12 -1.73 -10.67 -5.54
CA VAL A 12 -2.30 -11.73 -4.71
C VAL A 12 -3.72 -12.04 -5.22
N SER A 13 -3.93 -13.29 -5.66
CA SER A 13 -5.26 -13.76 -6.08
C SER A 13 -6.16 -13.97 -4.85
N GLY A 14 -7.47 -13.73 -5.00
CA GLY A 14 -8.43 -13.90 -3.90
C GLY A 14 -8.40 -12.81 -2.82
N SER A 15 -7.57 -11.77 -2.94
CA SER A 15 -7.62 -10.62 -2.04
C SER A 15 -9.00 -9.94 -2.13
N ILE A 16 -9.57 -9.49 -1.00
CA ILE A 16 -10.89 -8.84 -0.95
C ILE A 16 -10.79 -7.38 -1.43
N GLY A 17 -10.39 -7.20 -2.69
CA GLY A 17 -10.18 -5.90 -3.32
C GLY A 17 -9.21 -5.95 -4.50
N ALA A 18 -8.92 -4.79 -5.08
CA ALA A 18 -8.10 -4.67 -6.29
C ALA A 18 -6.57 -4.72 -6.05
N GLY A 19 -6.08 -4.85 -4.82
CA GLY A 19 -4.89 -4.07 -4.44
C GLY A 19 -3.70 -4.76 -3.78
N ASP A 20 -3.75 -6.03 -3.41
CA ASP A 20 -2.65 -6.62 -2.64
C ASP A 20 -1.52 -7.05 -3.58
N LEU A 21 -0.35 -6.43 -3.39
CA LEU A 21 0.87 -6.72 -4.10
C LEU A 21 1.86 -7.33 -3.14
N LEU A 22 2.36 -8.53 -3.45
CA LEU A 22 3.58 -9.06 -2.83
C LEU A 22 4.77 -8.55 -3.65
N VAL A 23 5.66 -7.84 -2.99
CA VAL A 23 6.78 -7.14 -3.63
C VAL A 23 8.08 -7.75 -3.15
N VAL A 24 8.91 -8.21 -4.09
CA VAL A 24 10.13 -8.98 -3.81
C VAL A 24 11.31 -8.41 -4.57
N ARG A 25 12.44 -8.18 -3.89
CA ARG A 25 13.72 -7.83 -4.53
C ARG A 25 14.86 -8.65 -3.94
N LYS A 26 15.70 -9.20 -4.81
CA LYS A 26 16.93 -9.87 -4.38
C LYS A 26 17.92 -8.83 -3.88
N LYS A 27 18.39 -8.98 -2.64
CA LYS A 27 19.53 -8.26 -2.07
C LYS A 27 20.82 -9.04 -2.31
N GLU A 28 21.95 -8.42 -1.99
CA GLU A 28 23.25 -9.10 -2.01
C GLU A 28 23.25 -10.32 -1.08
N ARG A 29 24.19 -11.25 -1.32
CA ARG A 29 24.40 -12.45 -0.50
C ARG A 29 23.21 -13.43 -0.45
N GLY A 30 22.30 -13.35 -1.42
CA GLY A 30 21.19 -14.30 -1.53
C GLY A 30 19.99 -13.99 -0.62
N CYS A 31 20.01 -12.85 0.07
CA CYS A 31 18.86 -12.40 0.86
C CYS A 31 17.78 -11.77 -0.04
N TYR A 32 16.54 -11.74 0.42
CA TYR A 32 15.43 -11.08 -0.26
C TYR A 32 14.83 -9.99 0.63
N GLU A 33 14.46 -8.88 0.01
CA GLU A 33 13.57 -7.88 0.58
C GLU A 33 12.16 -8.18 0.11
N VAL A 34 11.25 -8.35 1.07
CA VAL A 34 9.85 -8.71 0.83
C VAL A 34 8.98 -7.75 1.61
N PHE A 35 7.94 -7.21 0.95
CA PHE A 35 6.90 -6.44 1.61
C PHE A 35 5.57 -6.57 0.86
N ILE A 36 4.49 -6.21 1.55
CA ILE A 36 3.14 -6.19 0.98
C ILE A 36 2.71 -4.74 0.75
N GLU A 37 2.14 -4.43 -0.41
CA GLU A 37 1.38 -3.19 -0.61
C GLU A 37 -0.10 -3.49 -0.76
N GLN A 38 -0.93 -2.90 0.10
CA GLN A 38 -2.38 -2.86 -0.08
C GLN A 38 -2.73 -1.56 -0.81
N VAL A 39 -3.08 -1.67 -2.09
CA VAL A 39 -3.37 -0.51 -2.94
C VAL A 39 -4.86 -0.17 -2.93
N LYS A 40 -5.18 1.10 -2.65
CA LYS A 40 -6.51 1.71 -2.82
C LYS A 40 -6.46 2.84 -3.84
N SER A 41 -7.61 3.21 -4.39
CA SER A 41 -7.70 4.34 -5.30
C SER A 41 -8.88 5.24 -4.97
N VAL A 42 -8.68 6.55 -5.09
CA VAL A 42 -9.70 7.57 -4.81
C VAL A 42 -9.63 8.67 -5.88
N ARG A 43 -10.76 9.33 -6.19
CA ARG A 43 -10.81 10.48 -7.12
C ARG A 43 -10.70 11.84 -6.41
N SER A 44 -10.99 11.87 -5.11
CA SER A 44 -10.79 13.02 -4.23
C SER A 44 -9.30 13.25 -3.93
N ASN A 45 -8.98 14.36 -3.26
CA ASN A 45 -7.66 14.61 -2.66
C ASN A 45 -7.54 14.07 -1.23
N ILE A 46 -8.58 13.40 -0.71
CA ILE A 46 -8.62 12.79 0.62
C ILE A 46 -9.13 11.35 0.51
N PHE A 47 -8.47 10.43 1.23
CA PHE A 47 -8.93 9.08 1.48
C PHE A 47 -9.31 8.93 2.96
N TYR A 48 -10.53 8.49 3.25
CA TYR A 48 -11.00 8.23 4.60
C TYR A 48 -10.94 6.73 4.91
N PHE A 49 -10.49 6.38 6.11
CA PHE A 49 -10.47 4.99 6.57
C PHE A 49 -11.87 4.59 7.04
N ASP A 50 -12.60 3.94 6.14
CA ASP A 50 -13.86 3.27 6.47
C ASP A 50 -13.61 1.98 7.27
N ARG A 51 -14.69 1.34 7.71
CA ARG A 51 -14.61 0.09 8.48
C ARG A 51 -13.78 -0.97 7.75
N LYS A 52 -14.03 -1.14 6.45
CA LYS A 52 -13.34 -2.15 5.63
C LYS A 52 -11.83 -1.89 5.56
N SER A 53 -11.42 -0.64 5.30
CA SER A 53 -10.02 -0.27 5.19
C SER A 53 -9.27 -0.40 6.52
N LYS A 54 -9.97 -0.16 7.64
CA LYS A 54 -9.43 -0.44 8.99
C LYS A 54 -9.24 -1.93 9.24
N ASP A 55 -10.18 -2.76 8.80
CA ASP A 55 -10.06 -4.21 8.95
C ASP A 55 -8.92 -4.78 8.08
N GLU A 56 -8.74 -4.25 6.87
CA GLU A 56 -7.60 -4.58 6.01
C GLU A 56 -6.26 -4.15 6.64
N TRP A 57 -6.19 -2.95 7.21
CA TRP A 57 -5.01 -2.48 7.95
C TRP A 57 -4.66 -3.41 9.10
N ARG A 58 -5.65 -3.81 9.90
CA ARG A 58 -5.46 -4.75 11.02
C ARG A 58 -4.98 -6.10 10.55
N ARG A 59 -5.50 -6.61 9.44
CA ARG A 59 -5.01 -7.87 8.85
C ARG A 59 -3.53 -7.77 8.49
N LEU A 60 -3.12 -6.69 7.83
CA LEU A 60 -1.72 -6.49 7.44
C LEU A 60 -0.77 -6.41 8.64
N LEU A 61 -1.21 -5.87 9.79
CA LEU A 61 -0.42 -5.89 11.03
C LEU A 61 -0.11 -7.31 11.53
N LEU A 62 -0.92 -8.30 11.16
CA LEU A 62 -0.77 -9.69 11.63
C LEU A 62 0.08 -10.56 10.70
N GLU A 63 0.44 -10.09 9.50
CA GLU A 63 1.13 -10.89 8.48
C GLU A 63 2.64 -11.11 8.75
N ASP A 64 3.20 -10.51 9.80
CA ASP A 64 4.64 -10.52 10.15
C ASP A 64 5.58 -10.20 8.96
N ILE A 65 5.06 -9.49 7.97
CA ILE A 65 5.74 -9.03 6.77
C ILE A 65 5.58 -7.51 6.71
N PRO A 66 6.67 -6.74 6.47
CA PRO A 66 6.56 -5.30 6.30
C PRO A 66 5.47 -4.95 5.29
N SER A 67 4.54 -4.10 5.69
CA SER A 67 3.35 -3.81 4.91
C SER A 67 3.15 -2.31 4.76
N TYR A 68 2.62 -1.92 3.60
CA TYR A 68 2.34 -0.53 3.26
C TYR A 68 0.91 -0.40 2.75
N PHE A 69 0.21 0.62 3.22
CA PHE A 69 -1.09 1.01 2.70
C PHE A 69 -0.88 2.12 1.67
N VAL A 70 -1.18 1.83 0.40
CA VAL A 70 -0.83 2.71 -0.72
C VAL A 70 -2.10 3.29 -1.33
N ILE A 71 -2.20 4.62 -1.39
CA ILE A 71 -3.33 5.33 -1.98
C ILE A 71 -2.92 5.94 -3.33
N ARG A 72 -3.62 5.53 -4.38
CA ARG A 72 -3.61 6.16 -5.70
C ARG A 72 -4.67 7.26 -5.78
N PHE A 73 -4.25 8.51 -5.67
CA PHE A 73 -5.11 9.67 -5.86
C PHE A 73 -5.21 10.02 -7.35
N ASN A 74 -6.43 9.94 -7.91
CA ASN A 74 -6.77 10.35 -9.27
C ASN A 74 -7.43 11.72 -9.23
N HIS A 75 -6.64 12.76 -8.97
CA HIS A 75 -7.14 14.11 -8.71
C HIS A 75 -6.79 15.05 -9.85
N LYS A 76 -7.79 15.79 -10.39
CA LYS A 76 -7.62 16.77 -11.48
C LYS A 76 -6.82 16.21 -12.68
N ASN A 77 -7.19 15.03 -13.16
CA ASN A 77 -6.54 14.31 -14.27
C ASN A 77 -5.05 13.98 -14.05
N LYS A 78 -4.55 14.10 -12.82
CA LYS A 78 -3.20 13.70 -12.42
C LYS A 78 -3.27 12.52 -11.45
N ILE A 79 -2.25 11.69 -11.48
CA ILE A 79 -2.11 10.52 -10.60
C ILE A 79 -1.02 10.83 -9.58
N TYR A 80 -1.36 10.67 -8.31
CA TYR A 80 -0.42 10.77 -7.20
C TYR A 80 -0.47 9.49 -6.36
N TRP A 81 0.65 9.14 -5.77
CA TRP A 81 0.80 7.95 -4.94
C TRP A 81 1.27 8.36 -3.56
N ARG A 82 0.61 7.86 -2.51
CA ARG A 82 1.05 8.00 -1.13
C ARG A 82 1.06 6.63 -0.48
N GLY A 83 2.22 6.20 -0.01
CA GLY A 83 2.38 5.00 0.80
C GLY A 83 2.53 5.39 2.27
N VAL A 84 1.84 4.68 3.15
CA VAL A 84 2.02 4.78 4.60
C VAL A 84 2.41 3.40 5.10
N LYS A 85 3.45 3.33 5.93
CA LYS A 85 3.84 2.08 6.57
C LYS A 85 2.73 1.65 7.54
N VAL A 86 2.37 0.36 7.49
CA VAL A 86 1.32 -0.20 8.35
C VAL A 86 1.94 -0.49 9.72
N GLU A 87 1.70 0.42 10.67
CA GLU A 87 2.14 0.32 12.06
C GLU A 87 1.06 0.92 12.97
N GLY A 88 0.83 0.33 14.13
CA GLY A 88 -0.16 0.83 15.09
C GLY A 88 -1.58 0.94 14.51
N ASP A 89 -2.34 1.90 15.02
CA ASP A 89 -3.72 2.13 14.57
C ASP A 89 -3.81 2.82 13.20
N PRO A 90 -4.81 2.47 12.37
CA PRO A 90 -5.03 3.13 11.09
C PRO A 90 -5.36 4.62 11.28
N PRO A 91 -4.81 5.52 10.45
CA PRO A 91 -5.16 6.93 10.51
C PRO A 91 -6.63 7.15 10.17
N LYS A 92 -7.20 8.29 10.58
CA LYS A 92 -8.59 8.64 10.22
C LYS A 92 -8.72 8.90 8.71
N LYS A 93 -7.71 9.55 8.13
CA LYS A 93 -7.66 9.93 6.72
C LYS A 93 -6.21 10.12 6.26
N ILE A 94 -5.98 9.98 4.96
CA ILE A 94 -4.74 10.37 4.28
C ILE A 94 -5.12 11.43 3.25
N THR A 95 -4.39 12.54 3.21
CA THR A 95 -4.59 13.63 2.25
C THR A 95 -3.45 13.66 1.24
N LEU A 96 -3.71 14.22 0.07
CA LEU A 96 -2.67 14.39 -0.95
C LEU A 96 -1.56 15.37 -0.49
N GLU A 97 -1.95 16.39 0.29
CA GLU A 97 -1.11 17.52 0.72
C GLU A 97 -0.38 17.27 2.06
N GLY A 98 -0.76 16.25 2.84
CA GLY A 98 -0.12 15.94 4.11
C GLY A 98 1.20 15.20 3.93
N GLY A 99 2.30 15.93 4.08
CA GLY A 99 3.63 15.38 4.33
C GLY A 99 4.40 16.35 5.22
N ASP A 100 4.58 15.96 6.47
CA ASP A 100 5.75 16.24 7.30
C ASP A 100 6.13 14.91 7.96
#